data_AF-A0A3C1P6U7-F1
#
_entry.id   AF-A0A3C1P6U7-F1
#
_cell.length_a   1.000
_cell.length_b   1.000
_cell.length_c   1.000
_cell.angle_alpha   90.00
_cell.angle_beta   90.00
_cell.angle_gamma   90.00
#
_symmetry.space_group_name_H-M   'P 1'
#
loop_
_entity.id
_entity.type
_entity.pdbx_description
1 polymer ?
#
loop_
_entity_poly.entity_id
_entity_poly.type
_entity_poly.pdbx_seq_one_letter_code
_entity_poly.pdbx_strand_id
1 'polypeptide(L)'
;MADLPQLTSAATVIMVVEGLPITIQVDGANAPITAGNFVDLVERNVYNSTIFHRVVLDPNPFVAQGGDPQSKDPNIDPNALGSGGFIDPATGQVRNIPLEIKPQDATEPIYSQTFQQAGITVPPVLSNVVGSIAMARSSETDTASSQFYFNLADNSTNLDGSYAVFGTVTQGLDVVNQIQQGNVIWDAAVVDGIIPSRVSGIISDANILNGFINTINRASLPLSYAYPRDLDADNVITMTADITQNNPRGLLAGGGNDLVTGSTGNDVINGNQGNDSLDGNDGNDYILGGKDNDSITGGQSNDILNGNLGDDTIFGGAGSDFIRGGQGNDSLNGNEGNDFLIGDLGTDILTAGGGADIFLLRGDEAATVSDINLADMITDFNVTEGDKIHILDTIPLANLSFTSSGNDTIIRVANSGILGVVKNVQPSVVQTATLITPPTDLALTIG
;
A
#
# COMPACT_ATOMS: atom_id res chain seq x y z
N MET A 1 10.75 -10.24 -18.96
CA MET A 1 10.49 -8.81 -18.63
C MET A 1 9.01 -8.48 -18.50
N ALA A 2 8.07 -9.26 -19.07
CA ALA A 2 6.63 -8.96 -18.99
C ALA A 2 5.97 -9.21 -17.61
N ASP A 3 6.64 -9.90 -16.68
CA ASP A 3 6.10 -10.27 -15.36
C ASP A 3 6.74 -9.53 -14.18
N LEU A 4 7.59 -8.51 -14.43
CA LEU A 4 8.21 -7.73 -13.34
C LEU A 4 7.36 -6.50 -13.00
N PRO A 5 7.23 -6.12 -11.72
CA PRO A 5 6.52 -4.90 -11.32
C PRO A 5 7.14 -3.68 -12.02
N GLN A 6 6.30 -2.84 -12.62
CA GLN A 6 6.71 -1.60 -13.26
C GLN A 6 5.97 -0.41 -12.64
N LEU A 7 6.73 0.64 -12.34
CA LEU A 7 6.19 1.93 -11.96
C LEU A 7 6.31 2.88 -13.14
N THR A 8 5.19 3.40 -13.67
CA THR A 8 5.19 4.25 -14.87
C THR A 8 5.26 5.75 -14.57
N SER A 9 5.23 6.12 -13.30
CA SER A 9 5.26 7.50 -12.79
C SER A 9 6.17 7.62 -11.57
N ALA A 10 6.19 8.77 -10.91
CA ALA A 10 6.85 8.90 -9.62
C ALA A 10 5.99 8.25 -8.51
N ALA A 11 6.65 7.83 -7.42
CA ALA A 11 6.00 7.42 -6.17
C ALA A 11 6.78 7.99 -4.97
N THR A 12 6.14 8.13 -3.81
CA THR A 12 6.79 8.55 -2.58
C THR A 12 6.74 7.41 -1.57
N VAL A 13 7.89 7.09 -0.97
CA VAL A 13 8.03 6.09 0.09
C VAL A 13 8.51 6.77 1.36
N ILE A 14 7.93 6.41 2.49
CA ILE A 14 8.41 6.82 3.80
C ILE A 14 8.95 5.61 4.52
N MET A 15 10.17 5.75 5.02
CA MET A 15 10.91 4.70 5.72
C MET A 15 11.28 5.20 7.11
N VAL A 16 10.89 4.46 8.14
CA VAL A 16 11.19 4.80 9.53
C VAL A 16 12.42 4.02 9.97
N VAL A 17 13.48 4.73 10.35
CA VAL A 17 14.74 4.16 10.82
C VAL A 17 14.98 4.62 12.25
N GLU A 18 15.06 3.68 13.19
CA GLU A 18 15.16 3.98 14.63
C GLU A 18 14.09 4.97 15.14
N GLY A 19 12.85 4.82 14.65
CA GLY A 19 11.75 5.73 14.98
C GLY A 19 11.78 7.10 14.29
N LEU A 20 12.75 7.35 13.40
CA LEU A 20 12.88 8.61 12.65
C LEU A 20 12.56 8.42 11.16
N PRO A 21 11.70 9.25 10.55
CA PRO A 21 11.28 9.08 9.16
C PRO A 21 12.29 9.62 8.14
N ILE A 22 12.37 8.94 7.00
CA ILE A 22 13.09 9.35 5.79
C ILE A 22 12.07 9.33 4.65
N THR A 23 11.98 10.43 3.88
CA THR A 23 11.09 10.52 2.71
C THR A 23 11.89 10.33 1.44
N ILE A 24 11.46 9.39 0.59
CA ILE A 24 12.12 8.96 -0.64
C ILE A 24 11.18 9.21 -1.81
N GLN A 25 11.58 10.04 -2.76
CA GLN A 25 10.93 10.15 -4.06
C GLN A 25 11.51 9.10 -5.01
N VAL A 26 10.68 8.18 -5.45
CA VAL A 26 10.99 7.14 -6.44
C VAL A 26 10.60 7.64 -7.83
N ASP A 27 11.45 7.39 -8.84
CA ASP A 27 11.29 7.85 -10.22
C ASP A 27 11.08 6.67 -11.18
N GLY A 28 9.82 6.26 -11.35
CA GLY A 28 9.45 5.22 -12.31
C GLY A 28 9.46 5.68 -13.77
N ALA A 29 9.46 6.99 -14.06
CA ALA A 29 9.54 7.49 -15.43
C ALA A 29 10.94 7.26 -16.05
N ASN A 30 11.97 7.20 -15.21
CA ASN A 30 13.36 7.00 -15.63
C ASN A 30 13.95 5.65 -15.19
N ALA A 31 13.35 4.97 -14.21
CA ALA A 31 13.75 3.64 -13.75
C ALA A 31 12.53 2.73 -13.45
N PRO A 32 11.66 2.43 -14.44
CA PRO A 32 10.37 1.77 -14.21
C PRO A 32 10.44 0.40 -13.54
N ILE A 33 11.40 -0.45 -13.90
CA ILE A 33 11.53 -1.81 -13.32
C ILE A 33 12.14 -1.74 -11.92
N THR A 34 13.18 -0.92 -11.74
CA THR A 34 13.90 -0.79 -10.47
C THR A 34 13.02 -0.13 -9.42
N ALA A 35 12.38 0.98 -9.79
CA ALA A 35 11.39 1.66 -8.96
C ALA A 35 10.19 0.76 -8.64
N GLY A 36 9.62 0.10 -9.65
CA GLY A 36 8.48 -0.80 -9.48
C GLY A 36 8.78 -1.94 -8.53
N ASN A 37 9.97 -2.54 -8.63
CA ASN A 37 10.40 -3.59 -7.72
C ASN A 37 10.58 -3.09 -6.28
N PHE A 38 11.18 -1.90 -6.08
CA PHE A 38 11.31 -1.34 -4.73
C PHE A 38 9.94 -1.08 -4.08
N VAL A 39 9.04 -0.43 -4.81
CA VAL A 39 7.67 -0.13 -4.35
C VAL A 39 6.88 -1.41 -4.04
N ASP A 40 6.93 -2.44 -4.90
CA ASP A 40 6.27 -3.73 -4.64
C ASP A 40 6.77 -4.42 -3.35
N LEU A 41 8.05 -4.27 -3.01
CA LEU A 41 8.60 -4.83 -1.78
C LEU A 41 8.24 -4.01 -0.52
N VAL A 42 8.04 -2.69 -0.67
CA VAL A 42 7.51 -1.82 0.40
C VAL A 42 6.07 -2.21 0.73
N GLU A 43 5.18 -2.28 -0.27
CA GLU A 43 3.76 -2.66 -0.10
C GLU A 43 3.56 -4.03 0.56
N ARG A 44 4.52 -4.94 0.38
CA ARG A 44 4.50 -6.28 0.98
C ARG A 44 5.17 -6.36 2.35
N ASN A 45 5.51 -5.22 2.95
CA ASN A 45 6.20 -5.12 4.25
C ASN A 45 7.52 -5.92 4.30
N VAL A 46 8.18 -6.11 3.15
CA VAL A 46 9.41 -6.91 3.07
C VAL A 46 10.54 -6.22 3.83
N TYR A 47 10.59 -4.89 3.80
CA TYR A 47 11.61 -4.10 4.47
C TYR A 47 11.41 -3.92 5.97
N ASN A 48 10.20 -4.17 6.49
CA ASN A 48 9.90 -4.00 7.91
C ASN A 48 10.75 -4.95 8.75
N SER A 49 11.40 -4.40 9.77
CA SER A 49 12.37 -5.07 10.65
C SER A 49 13.67 -5.52 9.98
N THR A 50 13.96 -5.12 8.73
CA THR A 50 15.31 -5.33 8.15
C THR A 50 16.31 -4.31 8.70
N ILE A 51 17.61 -4.63 8.65
CA ILE A 51 18.65 -3.71 9.14
C ILE A 51 19.53 -3.13 8.02
N PHE A 52 20.13 -1.99 8.31
CA PHE A 52 21.29 -1.49 7.59
C PHE A 52 22.52 -2.32 7.96
N HIS A 53 22.77 -3.38 7.21
CA HIS A 53 23.82 -4.35 7.50
C HIS A 53 25.23 -3.87 7.07
N ARG A 54 25.33 -2.86 6.20
CA ARG A 54 26.61 -2.30 5.75
C ARG A 54 26.54 -0.79 5.62
N VAL A 55 27.31 -0.08 6.43
CA VAL A 55 27.34 1.39 6.45
C VAL A 55 28.79 1.87 6.46
N VAL A 56 29.12 2.84 5.60
CA VAL A 56 30.45 3.44 5.51
C VAL A 56 30.33 4.96 5.72
N LEU A 57 30.58 5.40 6.96
CA LEU A 57 30.49 6.81 7.38
C LEU A 57 31.86 7.50 7.43
N ASP A 58 32.83 6.90 8.12
CA ASP A 58 34.12 7.56 8.41
C ASP A 58 35.33 6.73 7.95
N PRO A 59 36.46 7.38 7.59
CA PRO A 59 36.66 8.82 7.44
C PRO A 59 36.18 9.40 6.10
N ASN A 60 35.69 8.53 5.20
CA ASN A 60 35.18 8.91 3.88
C ASN A 60 33.77 8.32 3.74
N PRO A 61 32.71 9.12 3.91
CA PRO A 61 31.34 8.66 3.72
C PRO A 61 31.17 8.07 2.31
N PHE A 62 30.45 6.97 2.20
CA PHE A 62 30.21 6.32 0.92
C PHE A 62 28.73 5.98 0.76
N VAL A 63 28.26 4.91 1.43
CA VAL A 63 26.86 4.47 1.35
C VAL A 63 26.36 3.87 2.67
N ALA A 64 25.05 3.89 2.86
CA ALA A 64 24.33 3.08 3.84
C ALA A 64 23.45 2.06 3.11
N GLN A 65 23.78 0.77 3.21
CA GLN A 65 23.13 -0.34 2.50
C GLN A 65 22.26 -1.16 3.45
N GLY A 66 21.04 -1.47 3.01
CA GLY A 66 20.01 -2.20 3.75
C GLY A 66 19.11 -3.02 2.83
N GLY A 67 17.95 -3.44 3.35
CA GLY A 67 16.93 -4.14 2.57
C GLY A 67 17.24 -5.62 2.26
N ASP A 68 18.04 -6.28 3.10
CA ASP A 68 18.24 -7.73 3.05
C ASP A 68 17.26 -8.43 4.01
N PRO A 69 16.25 -9.19 3.54
CA PRO A 69 15.29 -9.84 4.41
C PRO A 69 15.89 -10.91 5.34
N GLN A 70 17.06 -11.47 4.98
CA GLN A 70 17.76 -12.39 5.88
C GLN A 70 18.24 -11.68 7.15
N SER A 71 18.41 -10.36 7.09
CA SER A 71 18.84 -9.55 8.22
C SER A 71 17.83 -9.46 9.37
N LYS A 72 16.59 -9.93 9.15
CA LYS A 72 15.57 -10.07 10.21
C LYS A 72 15.93 -11.19 11.20
N ASP A 73 16.74 -12.17 10.80
CA ASP A 73 17.22 -13.22 11.70
C ASP A 73 18.44 -12.70 12.47
N PRO A 74 18.33 -12.48 13.80
CA PRO A 74 19.42 -11.95 14.61
C PRO A 74 20.62 -12.92 14.72
N ASN A 75 20.48 -14.17 14.27
CA ASN A 75 21.53 -15.17 14.30
C ASN A 75 22.46 -15.14 13.07
N ILE A 76 22.12 -14.37 12.04
CA ILE A 76 22.96 -14.22 10.85
C ILE A 76 23.98 -13.10 11.08
N ASP A 77 25.27 -13.42 10.90
CA ASP A 77 26.34 -12.41 10.96
C ASP A 77 26.08 -11.31 9.93
N PRO A 78 26.01 -10.02 10.33
CA PRO A 78 25.82 -8.93 9.39
C PRO A 78 26.82 -8.87 8.23
N ASN A 79 28.02 -9.43 8.40
CA ASN A 79 29.04 -9.51 7.35
C ASN A 79 28.78 -10.64 6.33
N ALA A 80 27.88 -11.57 6.65
CA ALA A 80 27.43 -12.63 5.76
C ALA A 80 26.18 -12.23 4.94
N LEU A 81 25.55 -11.11 5.29
CA LEU A 81 24.47 -10.49 4.52
C LEU A 81 25.03 -9.81 3.26
N GLY A 82 24.18 -9.56 2.26
CA GLY A 82 24.61 -8.87 1.04
C GLY A 82 24.95 -9.76 -0.15
N SER A 83 24.98 -11.09 0.00
CA SER A 83 25.09 -12.01 -1.12
C SER A 83 23.71 -12.23 -1.74
N GLY A 84 23.40 -11.47 -2.80
CA GLY A 84 22.07 -11.42 -3.41
C GLY A 84 21.39 -12.77 -3.67
N GLY A 85 20.06 -12.75 -3.75
CA GLY A 85 19.24 -13.95 -3.90
C GLY A 85 18.00 -13.93 -3.02
N PHE A 86 17.28 -12.80 -2.97
CA PHE A 86 15.99 -12.72 -2.30
C PHE A 86 15.06 -13.77 -2.91
N ILE A 87 14.54 -14.64 -2.04
CA ILE A 87 13.48 -15.59 -2.38
C ILE A 87 12.18 -14.90 -2.00
N ASP A 88 11.35 -14.62 -3.00
CA ASP A 88 10.04 -14.01 -2.79
C ASP A 88 9.17 -14.98 -1.96
N PRO A 89 8.74 -14.59 -0.74
CA PRO A 89 7.97 -15.47 0.14
C PRO A 89 6.65 -15.94 -0.48
N ALA A 90 6.04 -15.14 -1.35
CA ALA A 90 4.76 -15.47 -1.98
C ALA A 90 4.91 -16.53 -3.08
N THR A 91 6.06 -16.57 -3.76
CA THR A 91 6.26 -17.46 -4.92
C THR A 91 7.28 -18.58 -4.66
N GLY A 92 8.09 -18.45 -3.62
CA GLY A 92 9.21 -19.34 -3.33
C GLY A 92 10.32 -19.30 -4.39
N GLN A 93 10.33 -18.30 -5.28
CA GLN A 93 11.31 -18.16 -6.36
C GLN A 93 12.31 -17.05 -6.08
N VAL A 94 13.52 -17.18 -6.64
CA VAL A 94 14.50 -16.10 -6.63
C VAL A 94 13.99 -14.97 -7.51
N ARG A 95 13.95 -13.75 -6.96
CA ARG A 95 13.54 -12.54 -7.67
C ARG A 95 14.76 -11.71 -8.04
N ASN A 96 15.04 -11.56 -9.33
CA ASN A 96 16.09 -10.70 -9.85
C ASN A 96 15.51 -9.71 -10.86
N ILE A 97 16.04 -8.48 -10.84
CA ILE A 97 15.75 -7.45 -11.84
C ILE A 97 17.01 -7.11 -12.64
N PRO A 98 16.85 -6.71 -13.92
CA PRO A 98 17.98 -6.30 -14.74
C PRO A 98 18.57 -4.98 -14.25
N LEU A 99 19.86 -4.73 -14.56
CA LEU A 99 20.45 -3.40 -14.44
C LEU A 99 19.72 -2.45 -15.39
N GLU A 100 19.05 -1.44 -14.85
CA GLU A 100 18.27 -0.45 -15.61
C GLU A 100 18.89 0.93 -15.44
N ILE A 101 19.35 1.53 -16.55
CA ILE A 101 19.96 2.86 -16.52
C ILE A 101 19.50 3.64 -17.75
N LYS A 102 19.01 4.86 -17.56
CA LYS A 102 18.61 5.74 -18.66
C LYS A 102 19.69 6.78 -18.93
N PRO A 103 20.36 6.74 -20.11
CA PRO A 103 21.28 7.79 -20.53
C PRO A 103 20.56 9.12 -20.70
N GLN A 104 21.27 10.23 -20.46
CA GLN A 104 20.77 11.56 -20.78
C GLN A 104 20.47 11.62 -22.30
N ASP A 105 19.29 12.14 -22.64
CA ASP A 105 18.72 12.23 -24.00
C ASP A 105 18.15 10.91 -24.59
N ALA A 106 18.18 9.79 -23.87
CA ALA A 106 17.51 8.57 -24.30
C ALA A 106 16.00 8.60 -23.98
N THR A 107 15.17 8.07 -24.88
CA THR A 107 13.73 7.93 -24.64
C THR A 107 13.42 6.82 -23.64
N GLU A 108 14.19 5.73 -23.68
CA GLU A 108 14.01 4.53 -22.87
C GLU A 108 15.31 4.14 -22.13
N PRO A 109 15.21 3.45 -20.98
CA PRO A 109 16.37 2.86 -20.32
C PRO A 109 17.04 1.78 -21.16
N ILE A 110 18.34 1.60 -20.93
CA ILE A 110 19.04 0.37 -21.33
C ILE A 110 18.98 -0.65 -20.20
N TYR A 111 18.93 -1.92 -20.57
CA TYR A 111 18.80 -3.04 -19.64
C TYR A 111 20.01 -3.97 -19.72
N SER A 112 20.36 -4.58 -18.59
CA SER A 112 21.33 -5.69 -18.47
C SER A 112 22.77 -5.36 -18.89
N GLN A 113 23.11 -4.08 -19.04
CA GLN A 113 24.44 -3.64 -19.46
C GLN A 113 24.84 -2.34 -18.78
N THR A 114 26.12 -2.21 -18.49
CA THR A 114 26.75 -0.97 -18.03
C THR A 114 26.92 0.02 -19.19
N PHE A 115 27.14 1.29 -18.88
CA PHE A 115 27.45 2.30 -19.90
C PHE A 115 28.71 1.95 -20.70
N GLN A 116 29.74 1.40 -20.03
CA GLN A 116 30.96 0.94 -20.68
C GLN A 116 30.68 -0.17 -21.70
N GLN A 117 29.86 -1.16 -21.35
CA GLN A 117 29.47 -2.25 -22.25
C GLN A 117 28.63 -1.74 -23.43
N ALA A 118 27.79 -0.74 -23.20
CA ALA A 118 26.94 -0.13 -24.20
C ALA A 118 27.65 0.93 -25.08
N GLY A 119 28.89 1.31 -24.75
CA GLY A 119 29.61 2.38 -25.43
C GLY A 119 29.02 3.78 -25.20
N ILE A 120 28.30 3.97 -24.09
CA ILE A 120 27.62 5.22 -23.74
C ILE A 120 28.60 6.12 -22.98
N THR A 121 28.69 7.38 -23.41
CA THR A 121 29.61 8.39 -22.83
C THR A 121 28.89 9.60 -22.24
N VAL A 122 27.56 9.64 -22.37
CA VAL A 122 26.71 10.66 -21.71
C VAL A 122 26.34 10.18 -20.30
N PRO A 123 26.18 11.10 -19.33
CA PRO A 123 25.78 10.73 -17.97
C PRO A 123 24.35 10.16 -17.92
N PRO A 124 23.96 9.44 -16.86
CA PRO A 124 22.60 8.99 -16.68
C PRO A 124 21.66 10.14 -16.29
N VAL A 125 20.35 9.96 -16.50
CA VAL A 125 19.32 10.88 -16.00
C VAL A 125 19.29 10.90 -14.47
N LEU A 126 19.45 9.72 -13.84
CA LEU A 126 19.51 9.55 -12.39
C LEU A 126 20.95 9.20 -11.97
N SER A 127 21.52 9.97 -11.04
CA SER A 127 22.95 9.93 -10.69
C SER A 127 23.18 9.64 -9.21
N ASN A 128 24.28 8.96 -8.89
CA ASN A 128 24.68 8.55 -7.54
C ASN A 128 25.28 9.73 -6.75
N VAL A 129 24.46 10.75 -6.50
CA VAL A 129 24.83 11.92 -5.68
C VAL A 129 24.34 11.77 -4.24
N VAL A 130 24.79 12.62 -3.32
CA VAL A 130 24.33 12.63 -1.92
C VAL A 130 22.81 12.62 -1.85
N GLY A 131 22.24 11.72 -1.04
CA GLY A 131 20.80 11.57 -0.85
C GLY A 131 20.09 10.75 -1.92
N SER A 132 20.74 10.36 -3.01
CA SER A 132 20.13 9.42 -3.97
C SER A 132 20.03 8.01 -3.39
N ILE A 133 19.03 7.24 -3.84
CA ILE A 133 18.86 5.81 -3.53
C ILE A 133 19.03 4.97 -4.80
N ALA A 134 19.76 3.87 -4.67
CA ALA A 134 20.09 2.97 -5.77
C ALA A 134 20.04 1.50 -5.34
N MET A 135 19.82 0.60 -6.29
CA MET A 135 19.78 -0.83 -6.02
C MET A 135 21.18 -1.43 -5.95
N ALA A 136 21.42 -2.19 -4.89
CA ALA A 136 22.62 -3.01 -4.77
C ALA A 136 22.51 -4.23 -5.68
N ARG A 137 23.67 -4.71 -6.15
CA ARG A 137 23.79 -5.91 -6.98
C ARG A 137 25.13 -6.59 -6.74
N SER A 138 25.25 -7.82 -7.22
CA SER A 138 26.54 -8.51 -7.32
C SER A 138 27.34 -8.00 -8.52
N SER A 139 28.46 -8.65 -8.86
CA SER A 139 29.25 -8.32 -10.05
C SER A 139 28.46 -8.43 -11.35
N GLU A 140 27.46 -9.31 -11.42
CA GLU A 140 26.62 -9.52 -12.58
C GLU A 140 25.52 -8.45 -12.70
N THR A 141 25.15 -8.08 -13.92
CA THR A 141 24.21 -6.98 -14.21
C THR A 141 22.77 -7.31 -13.80
N ASP A 142 22.33 -8.57 -13.87
CA ASP A 142 20.95 -8.97 -13.62
C ASP A 142 20.77 -9.66 -12.26
N THR A 143 21.32 -9.05 -11.22
CA THR A 143 21.32 -9.60 -9.84
C THR A 143 20.83 -8.62 -8.78
N ALA A 144 20.37 -7.43 -9.19
CA ALA A 144 19.65 -6.56 -8.28
C ALA A 144 18.34 -7.22 -7.86
N SER A 145 17.93 -6.99 -6.62
CA SER A 145 16.80 -7.72 -6.02
C SER A 145 16.11 -6.90 -4.94
N SER A 146 16.30 -7.19 -3.65
CA SER A 146 15.69 -6.42 -2.55
C SER A 146 16.61 -5.35 -1.96
N GLN A 147 17.92 -5.52 -2.08
CA GLN A 147 18.87 -4.65 -1.39
C GLN A 147 19.06 -3.32 -2.10
N PHE A 148 19.08 -2.25 -1.32
CA PHE A 148 19.28 -0.88 -1.78
C PHE A 148 20.33 -0.18 -0.91
N TYR A 149 20.81 0.97 -1.38
CA TYR A 149 21.68 1.84 -0.60
C TYR A 149 21.35 3.32 -0.80
N PHE A 150 21.55 4.10 0.27
CA PHE A 150 21.59 5.55 0.22
C PHE A 150 23.02 6.02 -0.03
N ASN A 151 23.19 6.98 -0.94
CA ASN A 151 24.46 7.67 -1.14
C ASN A 151 24.69 8.72 -0.05
N LEU A 152 25.76 8.55 0.73
CA LEU A 152 26.18 9.48 1.80
C LEU A 152 27.18 10.53 1.30
N ALA A 153 27.74 10.31 0.11
CA ALA A 153 28.65 11.20 -0.60
C ALA A 153 28.29 11.24 -2.09
N ASP A 154 28.88 12.17 -2.85
CA ASP A 154 28.79 12.15 -4.31
C ASP A 154 29.69 11.03 -4.87
N ASN A 155 29.04 9.99 -5.38
CA ASN A 155 29.66 8.79 -5.93
C ASN A 155 29.45 8.68 -7.45
N SER A 156 28.94 9.73 -8.10
CA SER A 156 28.60 9.76 -9.53
C SER A 156 29.77 9.29 -10.41
N THR A 157 30.99 9.72 -10.09
CA THR A 157 32.21 9.34 -10.85
C THR A 157 32.54 7.85 -10.83
N ASN A 158 32.09 7.11 -9.81
CA ASN A 158 32.44 5.69 -9.60
C ASN A 158 31.28 4.74 -9.86
N LEU A 159 30.02 5.18 -9.62
CA LEU A 159 28.85 4.31 -9.64
C LEU A 159 27.91 4.55 -10.82
N ASP A 160 27.94 5.74 -11.44
CA ASP A 160 27.06 6.04 -12.57
C ASP A 160 27.38 5.15 -13.78
N GLY A 161 26.33 4.70 -14.46
CA GLY A 161 26.46 3.74 -15.55
C GLY A 161 26.77 2.31 -15.10
N SER A 162 26.88 2.05 -13.79
CA SER A 162 27.15 0.73 -13.21
C SER A 162 26.08 0.26 -12.22
N TYR A 163 25.33 1.18 -11.60
CA TYR A 163 24.25 0.88 -10.65
C TYR A 163 22.99 1.68 -11.01
N ALA A 164 21.82 1.08 -10.77
CA ALA A 164 20.53 1.67 -11.05
C ALA A 164 20.10 2.59 -9.89
N VAL A 165 20.22 3.90 -10.11
CA VAL A 165 19.59 4.92 -9.25
C VAL A 165 18.12 4.99 -9.62
N PHE A 166 17.24 4.96 -8.63
CA PHE A 166 15.79 4.93 -8.86
C PHE A 166 15.02 5.95 -8.03
N GLY A 167 15.70 6.76 -7.22
CA GLY A 167 15.05 7.78 -6.43
C GLY A 167 16.00 8.70 -5.68
N THR A 168 15.43 9.58 -4.86
CA THR A 168 16.16 10.52 -4.01
C THR A 168 15.45 10.72 -2.68
N VAL A 169 16.24 10.88 -1.62
CA VAL A 169 15.78 11.34 -0.32
C VAL A 169 15.45 12.82 -0.44
N THR A 170 14.18 13.16 -0.23
CA THR A 170 13.71 14.55 -0.25
C THR A 170 13.68 15.14 1.15
N GLN A 171 13.54 14.31 2.20
CA GLN A 171 13.54 14.71 3.61
C GLN A 171 14.10 13.61 4.52
N GLY A 172 14.65 13.99 5.68
CA GLY A 172 15.33 13.05 6.58
C GLY A 172 16.75 12.70 6.14
N LEU A 173 17.40 13.55 5.33
CA LEU A 173 18.79 13.32 4.91
C LEU A 173 19.76 13.34 6.12
N ASP A 174 19.44 14.12 7.15
CA ASP A 174 20.13 14.13 8.43
C ASP A 174 19.99 12.80 9.18
N VAL A 175 18.84 12.13 9.08
CA VAL A 175 18.62 10.77 9.59
C VAL A 175 19.47 9.78 8.79
N VAL A 176 19.42 9.86 7.45
CA VAL A 176 20.25 9.03 6.55
C VAL A 176 21.74 9.14 6.88
N ASN A 177 22.23 10.35 7.14
CA ASN A 177 23.63 10.61 7.48
C ASN A 177 24.02 10.11 8.89
N GLN A 178 23.05 9.74 9.72
CA GLN A 178 23.26 9.21 11.06
C GLN A 178 23.04 7.70 11.16
N ILE A 179 22.57 7.05 10.09
CA ILE A 179 22.36 5.59 10.04
C ILE A 179 23.68 4.90 10.41
N GLN A 180 23.62 4.00 11.37
CA GLN A 180 24.70 3.13 11.80
C GLN A 180 24.44 1.69 11.37
N GLN A 181 25.51 0.90 11.29
CA GLN A 181 25.38 -0.53 11.05
C GLN A 181 24.54 -1.17 12.16
N GLY A 182 23.53 -1.94 11.77
CA GLY A 182 22.59 -2.59 12.68
C GLY A 182 21.32 -1.79 12.96
N ASN A 183 21.20 -0.54 12.49
CA ASN A 183 19.94 0.19 12.63
C ASN A 183 18.81 -0.48 11.87
N VAL A 184 17.64 -0.50 12.49
CA VAL A 184 16.45 -1.19 12.01
C VAL A 184 15.59 -0.24 11.18
N ILE A 185 15.06 -0.74 10.07
CA ILE A 185 13.93 -0.16 9.36
C ILE A 185 12.67 -0.66 10.07
N TRP A 186 12.07 0.19 10.90
CA TRP A 186 10.89 -0.16 11.70
C TRP A 186 9.68 -0.38 10.81
N ASP A 187 9.52 0.50 9.83
CA ASP A 187 8.42 0.48 8.89
C ASP A 187 8.82 1.14 7.56
N ALA A 188 8.19 0.72 6.48
CA ALA A 188 8.28 1.39 5.19
C ALA A 188 6.92 1.31 4.48
N ALA A 189 6.39 2.46 4.06
CA ALA A 189 5.10 2.56 3.40
C ALA A 189 5.17 3.43 2.13
N VAL A 190 4.39 3.08 1.11
CA VAL A 190 4.16 3.94 -0.05
C VAL A 190 3.06 4.92 0.31
N VAL A 191 3.33 6.21 0.13
CA VAL A 191 2.44 7.30 0.57
C VAL A 191 1.97 8.20 -0.58
N ASP A 192 2.48 7.97 -1.79
CA ASP A 192 2.07 8.65 -3.03
C ASP A 192 2.49 7.80 -4.25
N GLY A 193 1.69 7.81 -5.32
CA GLY A 193 1.95 7.09 -6.56
C GLY A 193 1.49 5.63 -6.56
N ILE A 194 0.25 5.39 -6.98
CA ILE A 194 -0.21 4.04 -7.36
C ILE A 194 0.18 3.74 -8.81
N ILE A 195 0.59 2.50 -9.07
CA ILE A 195 0.80 1.95 -10.41
C ILE A 195 -0.55 1.95 -11.18
N PRO A 196 -0.76 2.83 -12.18
CA PRO A 196 -2.06 3.01 -12.84
C PRO A 196 -2.53 1.80 -13.68
N SER A 197 -1.62 0.90 -14.07
CA SER A 197 -1.94 -0.23 -14.95
C SER A 197 -2.79 -1.32 -14.30
N ARG A 198 -3.03 -1.27 -12.98
CA ARG A 198 -3.65 -2.36 -12.20
C ARG A 198 -5.05 -2.05 -11.66
N VAL A 199 -5.60 -0.87 -11.96
CA VAL A 199 -6.96 -0.45 -11.53
C VAL A 199 -7.92 -0.37 -12.71
N SER A 200 -7.40 -0.06 -13.90
CA SER A 200 -8.17 0.02 -15.15
C SER A 200 -8.84 -1.29 -15.57
N GLY A 201 -8.43 -2.45 -15.01
CA GLY A 201 -9.07 -3.75 -15.24
C GLY A 201 -10.32 -4.00 -14.39
N ILE A 202 -10.52 -3.22 -13.32
CA ILE A 202 -11.54 -3.44 -12.28
C ILE A 202 -12.69 -2.44 -12.44
N ILE A 203 -12.33 -1.16 -12.61
CA ILE A 203 -13.27 -0.06 -12.72
C ILE A 203 -13.30 0.36 -14.17
N SER A 204 -14.24 -0.21 -14.92
CA SER A 204 -14.44 0.12 -16.34
C SER A 204 -15.14 1.48 -16.55
N ASP A 205 -15.73 2.02 -15.48
CA ASP A 205 -16.38 3.33 -15.52
C ASP A 205 -15.32 4.43 -15.35
N ALA A 206 -15.14 5.25 -16.38
CA ALA A 206 -14.12 6.28 -16.40
C ALA A 206 -14.33 7.38 -15.33
N ASN A 207 -15.55 7.63 -14.88
CA ASN A 207 -15.81 8.65 -13.85
C ASN A 207 -15.46 8.12 -12.46
N ILE A 208 -15.79 6.86 -12.18
CA ILE A 208 -15.44 6.17 -10.93
C ILE A 208 -13.93 5.91 -10.89
N LEU A 209 -13.31 5.51 -12.01
CA LEU A 209 -11.88 5.33 -12.13
C LEU A 209 -11.13 6.65 -11.92
N ASN A 210 -11.62 7.75 -12.52
CA ASN A 210 -11.05 9.07 -12.29
C ASN A 210 -11.30 9.54 -10.84
N GLY A 211 -12.43 9.21 -10.23
CA GLY A 211 -12.70 9.48 -8.81
C GLY A 211 -11.73 8.74 -7.90
N PHE A 212 -11.56 7.44 -8.10
CA PHE A 212 -10.61 6.58 -7.40
C PHE A 212 -9.16 7.06 -7.55
N ILE A 213 -8.72 7.32 -8.78
CA ILE A 213 -7.38 7.84 -9.09
C ILE A 213 -7.17 9.23 -8.45
N ASN A 214 -8.17 10.11 -8.50
CA ASN A 214 -8.07 11.44 -7.90
C ASN A 214 -8.14 11.42 -6.37
N THR A 215 -8.81 10.43 -5.76
CA THR A 215 -8.90 10.28 -4.30
C THR A 215 -7.57 9.79 -3.74
N ILE A 216 -6.96 8.79 -4.39
CA ILE A 216 -5.64 8.27 -4.05
C ILE A 216 -4.52 9.30 -4.33
N ASN A 217 -4.57 10.02 -5.46
CA ASN A 217 -3.61 11.08 -5.78
C ASN A 217 -3.78 12.35 -4.91
N ARG A 218 -4.87 12.48 -4.14
CA ARG A 218 -5.09 13.57 -3.18
C ARG A 218 -4.78 13.18 -1.74
N ALA A 219 -4.72 11.88 -1.43
CA ALA A 219 -4.23 11.33 -0.17
C ALA A 219 -2.69 11.27 -0.09
N SER A 220 -1.99 11.77 -1.11
CA SER A 220 -0.54 11.99 -1.18
C SER A 220 -0.06 13.05 -0.19
N LEU A 221 -0.22 12.78 1.10
CA LEU A 221 0.10 13.67 2.20
C LEU A 221 1.45 13.24 2.81
N PRO A 222 2.50 14.09 2.75
CA PRO A 222 3.86 13.71 3.17
C PRO A 222 3.89 13.35 4.65
N LEU A 223 4.44 12.27 5.24
CA LEU A 223 4.33 11.92 6.70
C LEU A 223 5.45 12.42 7.67
N SER A 224 5.05 13.04 8.77
CA SER A 224 5.73 13.70 9.89
C SER A 224 4.61 13.90 10.88
N TYR A 225 4.24 12.80 11.51
CA TYR A 225 3.12 12.77 12.44
C TYR A 225 3.38 13.73 13.60
N ALA A 226 2.36 14.51 13.98
CA ALA A 226 2.36 15.11 15.31
C ALA A 226 2.16 13.99 16.34
N TYR A 227 3.01 13.94 17.36
CA TYR A 227 2.93 12.95 18.44
C TYR A 227 2.35 13.57 19.70
N PRO A 228 1.43 12.90 20.41
CA PRO A 228 1.14 13.22 21.79
C PRO A 228 2.36 12.97 22.69
N ARG A 229 2.37 13.60 23.87
CA ARG A 229 3.50 13.54 24.81
C ARG A 229 3.60 12.23 25.58
N ASP A 230 2.57 11.40 25.53
CA ASP A 230 2.47 10.11 26.22
C ASP A 230 1.92 9.08 25.24
N LEU A 231 2.76 8.12 24.86
CA LEU A 231 2.51 7.17 23.76
C LEU A 231 1.75 5.91 24.22
N ASP A 232 1.48 5.75 25.51
CA ASP A 232 0.79 4.56 26.05
C ASP A 232 -0.51 4.94 26.81
N ALA A 233 -0.97 6.18 26.67
CA ALA A 233 -2.10 6.73 27.41
C ALA A 233 -3.26 7.05 26.47
N ASP A 234 -4.49 6.87 26.95
CA ASP A 234 -5.68 7.36 26.25
C ASP A 234 -5.58 8.88 26.03
N ASN A 235 -5.57 9.31 24.77
CA ASN A 235 -5.41 10.69 24.35
C ASN A 235 -6.72 11.27 23.82
N VAL A 236 -6.89 12.59 23.95
CA VAL A 236 -8.00 13.33 23.33
C VAL A 236 -7.41 14.44 22.49
N ILE A 237 -7.54 14.32 21.17
CA ILE A 237 -6.85 15.14 20.19
C ILE A 237 -7.88 15.76 19.26
N THR A 238 -7.75 17.07 19.03
CA THR A 238 -8.57 17.79 18.05
C THR A 238 -7.65 18.58 17.12
N MET A 239 -7.67 18.23 15.84
CA MET A 239 -6.92 18.91 14.81
C MET A 239 -7.61 20.22 14.44
N THR A 240 -6.82 21.19 13.96
CA THR A 240 -7.34 22.44 13.42
C THR A 240 -6.84 22.57 11.99
N ALA A 241 -7.55 23.33 11.14
CA ALA A 241 -7.13 23.51 9.75
C ALA A 241 -5.69 24.06 9.63
N ASP A 242 -5.25 24.87 10.60
CA ASP A 242 -3.86 25.32 10.68
C ASP A 242 -2.91 24.17 11.02
N ILE A 243 -3.26 23.26 11.93
CA ILE A 243 -2.46 22.07 12.25
C ILE A 243 -2.36 21.15 11.04
N THR A 244 -3.45 20.94 10.32
CA THR A 244 -3.53 20.10 9.11
C THR A 244 -2.72 20.70 7.97
N GLN A 245 -2.80 22.02 7.76
CA GLN A 245 -2.00 22.70 6.73
C GLN A 245 -0.51 22.76 7.08
N ASN A 246 -0.15 22.88 8.37
CA ASN A 246 1.25 22.95 8.81
C ASN A 246 1.88 21.56 9.06
N ASN A 247 1.05 20.55 9.29
CA ASN A 247 1.41 19.14 9.34
C ASN A 247 0.58 18.43 8.28
N PRO A 248 0.88 18.61 6.97
CA PRO A 248 0.19 17.93 5.86
C PRO A 248 0.52 16.42 5.84
N ARG A 249 0.76 15.87 7.02
CA ARG A 249 1.59 14.74 7.33
C ARG A 249 0.98 13.80 8.34
N GLY A 250 -0.16 14.21 8.89
CA GLY A 250 -1.04 13.44 9.73
C GLY A 250 -0.76 13.50 11.21
N LEU A 251 -1.62 12.78 11.93
CA LEU A 251 -1.55 12.52 13.36
C LEU A 251 -1.34 11.02 13.60
N LEU A 252 -0.43 10.68 14.51
CA LEU A 252 -0.32 9.34 15.09
C LEU A 252 -0.81 9.43 16.53
N ALA A 253 -1.91 8.76 16.86
CA ALA A 253 -2.54 8.86 18.16
C ALA A 253 -1.70 8.17 19.24
N GLY A 254 -1.07 7.03 18.91
CA GLY A 254 -0.06 6.42 19.75
C GLY A 254 -0.49 5.03 20.19
N GLY A 255 -0.46 4.79 21.48
CA GLY A 255 -1.02 3.60 22.12
C GLY A 255 -1.95 4.05 23.23
N GLY A 256 -3.06 3.34 23.42
CA GLY A 256 -4.13 3.76 24.31
C GLY A 256 -5.47 3.65 23.59
N ASN A 257 -6.58 4.01 24.22
CA ASN A 257 -7.85 4.16 23.52
C ASN A 257 -8.05 5.65 23.25
N ASP A 258 -7.66 6.08 22.06
CA ASP A 258 -7.56 7.49 21.71
C ASP A 258 -8.86 8.03 21.11
N LEU A 259 -9.16 9.29 21.37
CA LEU A 259 -10.24 10.04 20.72
C LEU A 259 -9.62 11.13 19.86
N VAL A 260 -9.70 10.97 18.55
CA VAL A 260 -9.18 11.91 17.56
C VAL A 260 -10.33 12.52 16.78
N THR A 261 -10.36 13.85 16.72
CA THR A 261 -11.20 14.60 15.78
C THR A 261 -10.32 15.38 14.82
N GLY A 262 -10.56 15.18 13.53
CA GLY A 262 -9.97 15.90 12.41
C GLY A 262 -10.41 17.36 12.37
N SER A 263 -9.93 18.03 11.34
CA SER A 263 -10.11 19.44 11.08
C SER A 263 -11.27 19.67 10.11
N THR A 264 -11.24 20.75 9.33
CA THR A 264 -12.20 20.98 8.24
C THR A 264 -11.53 20.92 6.87
N GLY A 265 -10.36 20.30 6.79
CA GLY A 265 -9.63 20.07 5.56
C GLY A 265 -8.96 18.71 5.61
N ASN A 266 -8.46 18.26 4.47
CA ASN A 266 -7.92 16.91 4.30
C ASN A 266 -6.90 16.49 5.38
N ASP A 267 -7.28 15.53 6.20
CA ASP A 267 -6.52 15.01 7.32
C ASP A 267 -5.95 13.61 7.03
N VAL A 268 -4.88 13.29 7.76
CA VAL A 268 -4.32 11.93 7.82
C VAL A 268 -4.28 11.52 9.27
N ILE A 269 -4.96 10.44 9.64
CA ILE A 269 -5.08 10.00 11.03
C ILE A 269 -4.68 8.53 11.10
N ASN A 270 -3.88 8.16 12.10
CA ASN A 270 -3.52 6.79 12.42
C ASN A 270 -3.68 6.56 13.91
N GLY A 271 -4.60 5.68 14.32
CA GLY A 271 -4.85 5.32 15.71
C GLY A 271 -3.71 4.51 16.34
N ASN A 272 -3.18 3.56 15.57
CA ASN A 272 -2.08 2.65 15.90
C ASN A 272 -2.44 1.52 16.86
N GLN A 273 -2.52 1.73 18.17
CA GLN A 273 -2.74 0.64 19.12
C GLN A 273 -3.83 1.00 20.12
N GLY A 274 -4.79 0.10 20.30
CA GLY A 274 -5.88 0.22 21.25
C GLY A 274 -7.18 0.56 20.54
N ASN A 275 -8.28 0.67 21.29
CA ASN A 275 -9.60 0.83 20.67
C ASN A 275 -9.87 2.32 20.45
N ASP A 276 -9.55 2.80 19.27
CA ASP A 276 -9.55 4.22 18.95
C ASP A 276 -10.89 4.69 18.40
N SER A 277 -11.19 5.98 18.62
CA SER A 277 -12.32 6.68 18.05
C SER A 277 -11.80 7.83 17.18
N LEU A 278 -11.89 7.64 15.86
CA LEU A 278 -11.28 8.51 14.86
C LEU A 278 -12.37 9.13 13.99
N ASP A 279 -12.41 10.46 13.91
CA ASP A 279 -13.38 11.21 13.10
C ASP A 279 -12.63 12.18 12.18
N GLY A 280 -12.77 12.06 10.86
CA GLY A 280 -12.13 12.92 9.86
C GLY A 280 -12.77 14.32 9.75
N ASN A 281 -14.06 14.42 10.08
CA ASN A 281 -14.88 15.63 10.00
C ASN A 281 -15.10 16.13 8.55
N ASP A 282 -14.65 17.32 8.15
CA ASP A 282 -14.80 17.76 6.75
C ASP A 282 -13.46 17.61 6.03
N GLY A 283 -13.44 17.05 4.84
CA GLY A 283 -12.20 16.94 4.08
C GLY A 283 -12.19 15.67 3.24
N ASN A 284 -11.21 15.55 2.34
CA ASN A 284 -10.89 14.23 1.81
C ASN A 284 -9.83 13.63 2.72
N ASP A 285 -10.24 12.75 3.61
CA ASP A 285 -9.43 12.25 4.71
C ASP A 285 -8.87 10.86 4.44
N TYR A 286 -7.76 10.55 5.11
CA TYR A 286 -7.15 9.23 5.11
C TYR A 286 -7.00 8.75 6.55
N ILE A 287 -7.75 7.72 6.93
CA ILE A 287 -7.82 7.26 8.32
C ILE A 287 -7.48 5.77 8.40
N LEU A 288 -6.51 5.47 9.27
CA LEU A 288 -6.12 4.13 9.66
C LEU A 288 -6.52 3.90 11.13
N GLY A 289 -7.29 2.85 11.40
CA GLY A 289 -7.58 2.39 12.76
C GLY A 289 -6.29 1.91 13.44
N GLY A 290 -5.81 0.74 13.04
CA GLY A 290 -4.52 0.24 13.48
C GLY A 290 -4.64 -1.18 14.03
N LYS A 291 -4.57 -1.32 15.34
CA LYS A 291 -4.74 -2.60 16.02
C LYS A 291 -5.81 -2.45 17.08
N ASP A 292 -6.48 -3.57 17.33
CA ASP A 292 -7.63 -3.65 18.25
C ASP A 292 -8.86 -2.98 17.61
N ASN A 293 -9.97 -2.87 18.34
CA ASN A 293 -11.27 -2.61 17.73
C ASN A 293 -11.54 -1.10 17.63
N ASP A 294 -11.51 -0.57 16.42
CA ASP A 294 -11.57 0.86 16.15
C ASP A 294 -12.96 1.32 15.69
N SER A 295 -13.27 2.58 15.97
CA SER A 295 -14.45 3.29 15.48
C SER A 295 -14.01 4.45 14.59
N ILE A 296 -14.21 4.32 13.28
CA ILE A 296 -13.76 5.28 12.27
C ILE A 296 -14.97 5.97 11.63
N THR A 297 -14.90 7.29 11.46
CA THR A 297 -15.84 8.08 10.65
C THR A 297 -15.05 8.97 9.69
N GLY A 298 -15.30 8.87 8.38
CA GLY A 298 -14.68 9.73 7.37
C GLY A 298 -15.23 11.15 7.45
N GLY A 299 -16.55 11.29 7.27
CA GLY A 299 -17.26 12.54 7.50
C GLY A 299 -17.84 13.13 6.21
N GLN A 300 -17.39 14.30 5.77
CA GLN A 300 -17.86 14.94 4.55
C GLN A 300 -16.78 14.95 3.48
N SER A 301 -17.16 14.71 2.23
CA SER A 301 -16.31 14.53 1.04
C SER A 301 -15.80 13.09 0.93
N ASN A 302 -14.87 12.85 0.00
CA ASN A 302 -14.49 11.49 -0.37
C ASN A 302 -13.27 11.03 0.43
N ASP A 303 -13.45 9.97 1.21
CA ASP A 303 -12.49 9.50 2.20
C ASP A 303 -11.88 8.13 1.86
N ILE A 304 -10.75 7.83 2.49
CA ILE A 304 -10.10 6.51 2.46
C ILE A 304 -9.96 6.02 3.90
N LEU A 305 -10.67 4.95 4.23
CA LEU A 305 -10.80 4.43 5.58
C LEU A 305 -10.36 2.96 5.62
N ASN A 306 -9.50 2.61 6.59
CA ASN A 306 -9.03 1.24 6.78
C ASN A 306 -8.92 0.89 8.27
N GLY A 307 -9.66 -0.12 8.71
CA GLY A 307 -9.67 -0.61 10.10
C GLY A 307 -8.36 -1.29 10.50
N ASN A 308 -7.78 -2.06 9.56
CA ASN A 308 -6.59 -2.89 9.72
C ASN A 308 -6.79 -4.17 10.53
N LEU A 309 -6.52 -4.20 11.84
CA LEU A 309 -6.59 -5.42 12.66
C LEU A 309 -7.54 -5.18 13.82
N GLY A 310 -8.61 -5.96 13.94
CA GLY A 310 -9.61 -5.79 14.99
C GLY A 310 -11.01 -6.01 14.45
N ASP A 311 -12.00 -6.10 15.34
CA ASP A 311 -13.41 -6.03 14.92
C ASP A 311 -13.80 -4.53 14.85
N ASP A 312 -13.71 -3.95 13.66
CA ASP A 312 -13.81 -2.50 13.45
C ASP A 312 -15.21 -2.05 13.06
N THR A 313 -15.54 -0.79 13.36
CA THR A 313 -16.76 -0.13 12.89
C THR A 313 -16.39 1.11 12.08
N ILE A 314 -16.74 1.14 10.80
CA ILE A 314 -16.31 2.20 9.88
C ILE A 314 -17.51 2.82 9.18
N PHE A 315 -17.62 4.16 9.24
CA PHE A 315 -18.61 4.95 8.53
C PHE A 315 -17.91 5.87 7.53
N GLY A 316 -18.22 5.74 6.24
CA GLY A 316 -17.74 6.61 5.15
C GLY A 316 -18.19 8.05 5.38
N GLY A 317 -19.50 8.27 5.25
CA GLY A 317 -20.08 9.59 5.49
C GLY A 317 -20.81 10.08 4.26
N ALA A 318 -20.62 11.35 3.89
CA ALA A 318 -21.17 11.87 2.65
C ALA A 318 -20.04 12.04 1.66
N GLY A 319 -20.05 11.34 0.53
CA GLY A 319 -18.84 11.30 -0.27
C GLY A 319 -18.87 10.33 -1.42
N SER A 320 -17.77 9.65 -1.61
CA SER A 320 -17.61 8.51 -2.52
C SER A 320 -16.36 7.85 -2.00
N ASP A 321 -16.57 6.96 -1.05
CA ASP A 321 -15.58 6.58 -0.07
C ASP A 321 -14.98 5.23 -0.42
N PHE A 322 -13.73 5.05 -0.01
CA PHE A 322 -13.08 3.75 -0.01
C PHE A 322 -13.01 3.24 1.41
N ILE A 323 -13.63 2.09 1.66
CA ILE A 323 -13.75 1.52 3.00
C ILE A 323 -13.22 0.09 2.98
N ARG A 324 -12.26 -0.17 3.86
CA ARG A 324 -11.66 -1.49 4.06
C ARG A 324 -11.74 -1.86 5.54
N GLY A 325 -12.33 -3.01 5.86
CA GLY A 325 -12.39 -3.52 7.23
C GLY A 325 -11.01 -3.97 7.69
N GLY A 326 -10.52 -5.05 7.10
CA GLY A 326 -9.18 -5.56 7.41
C GLY A 326 -9.27 -6.99 7.93
N GLN A 327 -8.64 -7.27 9.07
CA GLN A 327 -8.75 -8.57 9.74
C GLN A 327 -9.65 -8.44 10.96
N GLY A 328 -10.74 -9.20 11.01
CA GLY A 328 -11.69 -9.22 12.11
C GLY A 328 -13.11 -9.27 11.57
N ASN A 329 -14.11 -9.16 12.44
CA ASN A 329 -15.51 -9.11 12.02
C ASN A 329 -15.95 -7.65 12.00
N ASP A 330 -15.91 -7.05 10.82
CA ASP A 330 -16.04 -5.62 10.65
C ASP A 330 -17.47 -5.21 10.30
N SER A 331 -17.82 -3.98 10.67
CA SER A 331 -19.09 -3.34 10.31
C SER A 331 -18.81 -2.09 9.48
N LEU A 332 -19.00 -2.20 8.17
CA LEU A 332 -18.71 -1.14 7.20
C LEU A 332 -20.00 -0.49 6.70
N ASN A 333 -20.04 0.84 6.75
CA ASN A 333 -21.15 1.63 6.26
C ASN A 333 -20.68 2.79 5.36
N GLY A 334 -21.02 2.77 4.07
CA GLY A 334 -20.69 3.83 3.10
C GLY A 334 -21.44 5.15 3.35
N ASN A 335 -22.70 5.05 3.79
CA ASN A 335 -23.67 6.15 3.95
C ASN A 335 -24.12 6.78 2.62
N GLU A 336 -23.75 8.03 2.29
CA GLU A 336 -24.24 8.72 1.08
C GLU A 336 -23.12 8.80 0.04
N GLY A 337 -23.41 8.42 -1.20
CA GLY A 337 -22.47 8.55 -2.30
C GLY A 337 -22.12 7.21 -2.94
N ASN A 338 -21.18 7.23 -3.90
CA ASN A 338 -20.80 6.01 -4.61
C ASN A 338 -19.57 5.40 -3.94
N ASP A 339 -19.78 4.35 -3.17
CA ASP A 339 -18.77 3.82 -2.25
C ASP A 339 -18.18 2.50 -2.73
N PHE A 340 -16.98 2.21 -2.23
CA PHE A 340 -16.27 0.95 -2.48
C PHE A 340 -15.95 0.27 -1.15
N LEU A 341 -16.56 -0.87 -0.89
CA LEU A 341 -16.47 -1.58 0.38
C LEU A 341 -15.74 -2.93 0.21
N ILE A 342 -14.79 -3.19 1.11
CA ILE A 342 -14.05 -4.45 1.23
C ILE A 342 -14.07 -4.89 2.71
N GLY A 343 -14.70 -6.02 3.03
CA GLY A 343 -14.63 -6.60 4.37
C GLY A 343 -13.22 -7.10 4.72
N ASP A 344 -12.63 -7.85 3.79
CA ASP A 344 -11.35 -8.55 3.90
C ASP A 344 -11.39 -9.89 4.63
N LEU A 345 -10.77 -10.06 5.80
CA LEU A 345 -10.68 -11.35 6.50
C LEU A 345 -11.63 -11.34 7.70
N GLY A 346 -12.59 -12.24 7.72
CA GLY A 346 -13.48 -12.45 8.86
C GLY A 346 -14.93 -12.65 8.45
N THR A 347 -15.85 -12.07 9.20
CA THR A 347 -17.28 -12.13 8.88
C THR A 347 -17.84 -10.74 8.97
N ASP A 348 -17.96 -10.09 7.81
CA ASP A 348 -18.17 -8.66 7.75
C ASP A 348 -19.62 -8.29 7.43
N ILE A 349 -20.03 -7.12 7.88
CA ILE A 349 -21.33 -6.53 7.56
C ILE A 349 -21.06 -5.31 6.68
N LEU A 350 -21.54 -5.38 5.43
CA LEU A 350 -21.34 -4.34 4.42
C LEU A 350 -22.67 -3.66 4.11
N THR A 351 -22.74 -2.36 4.34
CA THR A 351 -23.90 -1.51 4.04
C THR A 351 -23.39 -0.33 3.25
N ALA A 352 -23.67 -0.20 1.95
CA ALA A 352 -23.09 0.92 1.20
C ALA A 352 -23.91 2.21 1.34
N GLY A 353 -25.20 2.09 1.63
CA GLY A 353 -26.11 3.20 1.78
C GLY A 353 -26.71 3.59 0.43
N GLY A 354 -26.63 4.87 0.07
CA GLY A 354 -27.27 5.39 -1.14
C GLY A 354 -26.27 5.83 -2.19
N GLY A 355 -26.24 5.14 -3.33
CA GLY A 355 -25.39 5.48 -4.46
C GLY A 355 -25.26 4.33 -5.43
N ALA A 356 -24.31 4.43 -6.35
CA ALA A 356 -23.94 3.33 -7.22
C ALA A 356 -22.68 2.67 -6.67
N ASP A 357 -22.89 1.65 -5.83
CA ASP A 357 -21.83 1.15 -4.94
C ASP A 357 -21.16 -0.12 -5.46
N ILE A 358 -19.97 -0.42 -4.91
CA ILE A 358 -19.24 -1.64 -5.21
C ILE A 358 -18.92 -2.38 -3.92
N PHE A 359 -19.43 -3.60 -3.83
CA PHE A 359 -19.08 -4.56 -2.80
C PHE A 359 -18.06 -5.54 -3.36
N LEU A 360 -16.86 -5.59 -2.78
CA LEU A 360 -15.82 -6.52 -3.18
C LEU A 360 -15.85 -7.76 -2.27
N LEU A 361 -16.07 -8.93 -2.86
CA LEU A 361 -15.97 -10.23 -2.19
C LEU A 361 -14.74 -10.98 -2.69
N ARG A 362 -13.99 -11.61 -1.79
CA ARG A 362 -12.74 -12.30 -2.13
C ARG A 362 -12.93 -13.82 -2.20
N GLY A 363 -12.36 -14.42 -3.24
CA GLY A 363 -12.52 -15.83 -3.57
C GLY A 363 -11.74 -16.82 -2.70
N ASP A 364 -10.57 -16.37 -2.22
CA ASP A 364 -9.64 -17.14 -1.40
C ASP A 364 -10.19 -17.43 0.00
N GLU A 365 -11.05 -16.58 0.52
CA GLU A 365 -11.71 -16.75 1.81
C GLU A 365 -12.87 -17.76 1.78
N ALA A 366 -13.61 -17.80 0.67
CA ALA A 366 -14.71 -18.74 0.46
C ALA A 366 -14.27 -20.21 0.43
N ALA A 367 -12.97 -20.52 0.37
CA ALA A 367 -12.48 -21.89 0.44
C ALA A 367 -12.79 -22.60 1.78
N THR A 368 -13.07 -21.85 2.85
CA THR A 368 -13.24 -22.40 4.20
C THR A 368 -14.63 -22.18 4.81
N VAL A 369 -15.44 -21.27 4.26
CA VAL A 369 -16.73 -20.87 4.83
C VAL A 369 -17.85 -21.80 4.36
N SER A 370 -18.30 -22.70 5.23
CA SER A 370 -19.42 -23.62 4.94
C SER A 370 -20.74 -23.26 5.63
N ASP A 371 -20.67 -22.38 6.64
CA ASP A 371 -21.82 -21.83 7.37
C ASP A 371 -22.15 -20.42 6.84
N ILE A 372 -23.42 -20.16 6.59
CA ILE A 372 -23.91 -18.86 6.11
C ILE A 372 -23.67 -17.74 7.13
N ASN A 373 -23.59 -18.08 8.41
CA ASN A 373 -23.39 -17.11 9.49
C ASN A 373 -21.92 -16.68 9.66
N LEU A 374 -21.01 -17.25 8.87
CA LEU A 374 -19.58 -16.94 8.87
C LEU A 374 -19.15 -16.34 7.52
N ALA A 375 -20.11 -15.89 6.71
CA ALA A 375 -19.86 -15.27 5.42
C ALA A 375 -20.23 -13.78 5.50
N ASP A 376 -19.55 -12.97 4.71
CA ASP A 376 -19.85 -11.55 4.59
C ASP A 376 -21.30 -11.31 4.20
N MET A 377 -21.87 -10.26 4.77
CA MET A 377 -23.26 -9.91 4.63
C MET A 377 -23.42 -8.52 4.03
N ILE A 378 -23.92 -8.45 2.79
CA ILE A 378 -24.31 -7.20 2.14
C ILE A 378 -25.77 -6.92 2.49
N THR A 379 -26.05 -5.79 3.14
CA THR A 379 -27.34 -5.55 3.81
C THR A 379 -28.38 -4.79 2.98
N ASP A 380 -27.94 -3.97 2.02
CA ASP A 380 -28.78 -2.97 1.35
C ASP A 380 -28.65 -2.90 -0.18
N PHE A 381 -27.97 -3.88 -0.79
CA PHE A 381 -27.74 -3.96 -2.24
C PHE A 381 -28.94 -3.57 -3.11
N ASN A 382 -28.75 -2.55 -3.96
CA ASN A 382 -29.77 -1.99 -4.82
C ASN A 382 -29.28 -1.73 -6.26
N VAL A 383 -29.57 -2.69 -7.15
CA VAL A 383 -29.25 -2.58 -8.59
C VAL A 383 -29.85 -1.36 -9.29
N THR A 384 -30.91 -0.75 -8.73
CA THR A 384 -31.55 0.42 -9.35
C THR A 384 -30.78 1.71 -9.13
N GLU A 385 -29.99 1.77 -8.05
CA GLU A 385 -29.11 2.89 -7.75
C GLU A 385 -27.76 2.73 -8.47
N GLY A 386 -27.37 1.49 -8.76
CA GLY A 386 -26.24 1.19 -9.64
C GLY A 386 -25.29 0.13 -9.08
N ASP A 387 -25.64 -0.44 -7.94
CA ASP A 387 -24.77 -1.33 -7.18
C ASP A 387 -24.28 -2.54 -7.96
N LYS A 388 -23.04 -2.90 -7.64
CA LYS A 388 -22.35 -4.04 -8.21
C LYS A 388 -21.67 -4.85 -7.13
N ILE A 389 -21.60 -6.15 -7.38
CA ILE A 389 -20.78 -7.06 -6.59
C ILE A 389 -19.60 -7.45 -7.46
N HIS A 390 -18.40 -7.17 -6.98
CA HIS A 390 -17.18 -7.58 -7.64
C HIS A 390 -16.59 -8.76 -6.88
N ILE A 391 -16.24 -9.81 -7.61
CA ILE A 391 -15.60 -11.00 -7.04
C ILE A 391 -14.18 -11.06 -7.56
N LEU A 392 -13.25 -11.08 -6.62
CA LEU A 392 -11.82 -11.08 -6.87
C LEU A 392 -11.31 -12.52 -6.88
N ASP A 393 -11.36 -13.16 -8.04
CA ASP A 393 -11.01 -14.58 -8.17
C ASP A 393 -10.69 -14.96 -9.63
N THR A 394 -9.92 -16.03 -9.81
CA THR A 394 -9.72 -16.71 -11.09
C THR A 394 -10.90 -17.62 -11.49
N ILE A 395 -11.89 -17.78 -10.60
CA ILE A 395 -13.04 -18.66 -10.82
C ILE A 395 -13.97 -18.08 -11.89
N PRO A 396 -14.27 -18.83 -12.96
CA PRO A 396 -15.25 -18.39 -13.96
C PRO A 396 -16.64 -18.16 -13.36
N LEU A 397 -17.39 -17.17 -13.85
CA LEU A 397 -18.75 -16.86 -13.38
C LEU A 397 -19.72 -18.05 -13.47
N ALA A 398 -19.49 -18.96 -14.43
CA ALA A 398 -20.24 -20.19 -14.57
C ALA A 398 -20.09 -21.16 -13.38
N ASN A 399 -19.04 -21.00 -12.58
CA ASN A 399 -18.80 -21.79 -11.37
C ASN A 399 -19.36 -21.13 -10.11
N LEU A 400 -20.00 -19.98 -10.22
CA LEU A 400 -20.76 -19.39 -9.13
C LEU A 400 -22.22 -19.86 -9.17
N SER A 401 -22.76 -20.13 -7.99
CA SER A 401 -24.19 -20.38 -7.80
C SER A 401 -24.79 -19.30 -6.92
N PHE A 402 -25.94 -18.78 -7.36
CA PHE A 402 -26.73 -17.79 -6.65
C PHE A 402 -28.03 -18.48 -6.23
N THR A 403 -28.19 -18.74 -4.93
CA THR A 403 -29.31 -19.52 -4.41
C THR A 403 -30.07 -18.74 -3.36
N SER A 404 -31.39 -18.89 -3.30
CA SER A 404 -32.20 -18.21 -2.29
C SER A 404 -32.20 -18.96 -0.97
N SER A 405 -32.12 -18.21 0.13
CA SER A 405 -32.41 -18.66 1.49
C SER A 405 -33.38 -17.68 2.13
N GLY A 406 -34.66 -18.05 2.16
CA GLY A 406 -35.72 -17.08 2.45
C GLY A 406 -35.75 -15.97 1.39
N ASN A 407 -35.57 -14.72 1.84
CA ASN A 407 -35.49 -13.54 0.95
C ASN A 407 -34.05 -13.20 0.54
N ASP A 408 -33.05 -13.85 1.11
CA ASP A 408 -31.64 -13.54 0.89
C ASP A 408 -31.09 -14.36 -0.27
N THR A 409 -30.06 -13.82 -0.93
CA THR A 409 -29.27 -14.54 -1.93
C THR A 409 -27.95 -14.97 -1.31
N ILE A 410 -27.63 -16.26 -1.42
CA ILE A 410 -26.33 -16.82 -1.09
C ILE A 410 -25.53 -16.96 -2.38
N ILE A 411 -24.34 -16.35 -2.39
CA ILE A 411 -23.35 -16.50 -3.45
C ILE A 411 -22.38 -17.61 -3.02
N ARG A 412 -22.23 -18.65 -3.83
CA ARG A 412 -21.35 -19.78 -3.52
C ARG A 412 -20.49 -20.14 -4.70
N VAL A 413 -19.27 -20.57 -4.43
CA VAL A 413 -18.40 -21.20 -5.41
C VAL A 413 -18.74 -22.69 -5.49
N ALA A 414 -18.93 -23.22 -6.71
CA ALA A 414 -19.25 -24.61 -6.94
C ALA A 414 -18.18 -25.55 -6.35
N ASN A 415 -18.60 -26.46 -5.46
CA ASN A 415 -17.73 -27.40 -4.71
C ASN A 415 -16.77 -26.75 -3.70
N SER A 416 -16.98 -25.48 -3.34
CA SER A 416 -16.26 -24.77 -2.29
C SER A 416 -17.28 -24.19 -1.27
N GLY A 417 -16.94 -23.11 -0.59
CA GLY A 417 -17.78 -22.44 0.40
C GLY A 417 -18.63 -21.29 -0.13
N ILE A 418 -19.16 -20.53 0.82
CA ILE A 418 -20.01 -19.35 0.64
C ILE A 418 -19.09 -18.13 0.51
N LEU A 419 -19.31 -17.32 -0.54
CA LEU A 419 -18.59 -16.06 -0.76
C LEU A 419 -19.21 -14.90 0.00
N GLY A 420 -20.54 -14.93 0.15
CA GLY A 420 -21.26 -13.85 0.78
C GLY A 420 -22.76 -14.04 0.65
N VAL A 421 -23.47 -13.21 1.41
CA VAL A 421 -24.92 -13.21 1.54
C VAL A 421 -25.43 -11.82 1.24
N VAL A 422 -26.32 -11.71 0.25
CA VAL A 422 -26.99 -10.46 -0.09
C VAL A 422 -28.39 -10.49 0.49
N LYS A 423 -28.68 -9.56 1.40
CA LYS A 423 -29.94 -9.54 2.16
C LYS A 423 -31.09 -9.02 1.32
N ASN A 424 -32.23 -9.69 1.40
CA ASN A 424 -33.49 -9.25 0.80
C ASN A 424 -33.48 -9.00 -0.73
N VAL A 425 -32.51 -9.54 -1.47
CA VAL A 425 -32.43 -9.40 -2.93
C VAL A 425 -32.54 -10.77 -3.59
N GLN A 426 -33.24 -10.83 -4.73
CA GLN A 426 -33.43 -12.07 -5.49
C GLN A 426 -32.16 -12.50 -6.25
N PRO A 427 -31.87 -13.82 -6.36
CA PRO A 427 -30.64 -14.31 -6.98
C PRO A 427 -30.38 -13.83 -8.41
N SER A 428 -31.43 -13.69 -9.22
CA SER A 428 -31.30 -13.24 -10.61
C SER A 428 -30.80 -11.79 -10.70
N VAL A 429 -31.14 -10.95 -9.73
CA VAL A 429 -30.72 -9.54 -9.69
C VAL A 429 -29.25 -9.46 -9.32
N VAL A 430 -28.87 -10.13 -8.23
CA VAL A 430 -27.48 -10.24 -7.76
C VAL A 430 -26.58 -10.75 -8.89
N GLN A 431 -26.97 -11.84 -9.55
CA GLN A 431 -26.19 -12.45 -10.62
C GLN A 431 -25.94 -11.49 -11.80
N THR A 432 -26.93 -10.69 -12.20
CA THR A 432 -26.77 -9.75 -13.33
C THR A 432 -25.86 -8.56 -13.02
N ALA A 433 -25.69 -8.23 -11.74
CA ALA A 433 -24.85 -7.14 -11.28
C ALA A 433 -23.51 -7.62 -10.70
N THR A 434 -23.22 -8.92 -10.82
CA THR A 434 -21.96 -9.51 -10.37
C THR A 434 -20.93 -9.52 -11.51
N LEU A 435 -19.74 -8.99 -11.25
CA LEU A 435 -18.57 -9.07 -12.12
C LEU A 435 -17.49 -9.93 -11.45
N ILE A 436 -16.72 -10.67 -12.24
CA ILE A 436 -15.53 -11.38 -11.75
C ILE A 436 -14.31 -10.83 -12.45
N THR A 437 -13.29 -10.51 -11.66
CA THR A 437 -12.00 -10.04 -12.15
C THR A 437 -10.89 -10.93 -11.59
N PRO A 438 -9.98 -11.45 -12.45
CA PRO A 438 -8.86 -12.25 -11.98
C PRO A 438 -7.97 -11.48 -10.99
N PRO A 439 -7.47 -12.12 -9.91
CA PRO A 439 -6.52 -11.50 -8.98
C PRO A 439 -5.19 -11.15 -9.63
N THR A 440 -4.89 -11.61 -10.84
CA THR A 440 -3.72 -11.15 -11.60
C THR A 440 -3.88 -9.73 -12.16
N ASP A 441 -5.11 -9.26 -12.33
CA ASP A 441 -5.44 -7.89 -12.78
C ASP A 441 -5.59 -6.90 -11.62
N LEU A 442 -5.73 -7.40 -10.39
CA LEU A 442 -5.76 -6.61 -9.17
C LEU A 442 -4.50 -6.84 -8.36
N ALA A 443 -3.73 -5.79 -8.15
CA ALA A 443 -2.62 -5.80 -7.21
C ALA A 443 -2.98 -6.06 -5.75
N LEU A 444 -4.22 -6.37 -5.41
CA LEU A 444 -4.61 -6.78 -4.08
C LEU A 444 -4.21 -8.25 -3.87
N THR A 445 -2.91 -8.48 -3.69
CA THR A 445 -2.44 -9.66 -2.95
C THR A 445 -1.95 -9.14 -1.61
N ILE A 446 -2.86 -9.06 -0.63
CA ILE A 446 -2.58 -8.60 0.72
C ILE A 446 -3.12 -9.68 1.65
N GLY A 447 -2.19 -10.39 2.30
CA GLY A 447 -2.48 -11.55 3.15
C GLY A 447 -2.93 -11.19 4.55
#